data_AF-A0A6L9QG33-F1
#
_entry.id   AF-A0A6L9QG33-F1
#
_cell.length_a   1.000
_cell.length_b   1.000
_cell.length_c   1.000
_cell.angle_alpha   90.00
_cell.angle_beta   90.00
_cell.angle_gamma   90.00
#
_symmetry.space_group_name_H-M   'P 1'
#
loop_
_entity.id
_entity.type
_entity.pdbx_description
1 polymer ?
#
loop_
_entity_poly.entity_id
_entity_poly.type
_entity_poly.pdbx_seq_one_letter_code
_entity_poly.pdbx_strand_id
1 'polypeptide(L)'
;MAEMTGDDAHKVGHSGIGSECPISCLGVRTVGDLLGLLVEAGRTSGLDAVFLAVVAAADRRHEHADGRVELACPVACLGLSAQVLTTLRHDRRRRVKTVGELLGLLRSGGLGKVPQMGPRRVGEVRVALLAAGFPVPADL
;
A
#
# COMPACT_ATOMS: atom_id res chain seq x y z
N MET A 1 -46.97 32.84 -4.14
CA MET A 1 -46.49 31.50 -4.53
C MET A 1 -45.00 31.49 -4.23
N ALA A 2 -44.60 30.81 -3.16
CA ALA A 2 -43.22 30.82 -2.68
C ALA A 2 -42.42 29.72 -3.38
N GLU A 3 -41.32 30.10 -4.01
CA GLU A 3 -40.26 29.20 -4.47
C GLU A 3 -39.65 28.48 -3.24
N MET A 4 -39.96 27.20 -3.06
CA MET A 4 -39.26 26.31 -2.14
C MET A 4 -38.07 25.71 -2.89
N THR A 5 -36.92 26.38 -2.80
CA THR A 5 -35.61 25.91 -3.27
C THR A 5 -35.14 24.71 -2.44
N GLY A 6 -35.36 23.50 -2.97
CA GLY A 6 -34.32 22.53 -3.33
C GLY A 6 -33.11 22.20 -2.44
N ASP A 7 -33.12 22.43 -1.12
CA ASP A 7 -31.91 22.16 -0.28
C ASP A 7 -32.14 21.21 0.91
N ASP A 8 -33.37 20.75 1.13
CA ASP A 8 -33.71 19.95 2.33
C ASP A 8 -33.68 18.41 2.08
N ALA A 9 -33.32 18.00 0.87
CA ALA A 9 -33.35 16.59 0.42
C ALA A 9 -32.05 15.81 0.69
N HIS A 10 -30.95 16.51 1.00
CA HIS A 10 -29.62 15.91 1.16
C HIS A 10 -29.13 15.95 2.61
N LYS A 11 -29.96 15.40 3.52
CA LYS A 11 -29.61 15.25 4.94
C LYS A 11 -28.72 14.03 5.16
N VAL A 12 -27.72 14.17 6.02
CA VAL A 12 -26.83 13.06 6.41
C VAL A 12 -27.66 11.85 6.87
N GLY A 13 -27.40 10.67 6.29
CA GLY A 13 -28.00 9.40 6.73
C GLY A 13 -29.49 9.22 6.40
N HIS A 14 -30.04 9.96 5.43
CA HIS A 14 -31.41 9.70 4.98
C HIS A 14 -31.51 8.34 4.26
N SER A 15 -32.68 7.69 4.34
CA SER A 15 -32.89 6.32 3.84
C SER A 15 -33.00 6.20 2.31
N GLY A 16 -32.80 7.29 1.57
CA GLY A 16 -32.95 7.37 0.11
C GLY A 16 -31.68 7.76 -0.63
N ILE A 17 -30.51 7.47 -0.06
CA ILE A 17 -29.22 7.83 -0.67
C ILE A 17 -29.03 7.03 -1.95
N GLY A 18 -29.00 7.73 -3.09
CA GLY A 18 -28.74 7.19 -4.42
C GLY A 18 -27.43 7.72 -5.01
N SER A 19 -27.09 7.27 -6.23
CA SER A 19 -25.86 7.66 -6.93
C SER A 19 -25.73 9.15 -7.23
N GLU A 20 -26.86 9.87 -7.31
CA GLU A 20 -26.91 11.31 -7.56
C GLU A 20 -26.72 12.16 -6.29
N CYS A 21 -26.61 11.52 -5.11
CA CYS A 21 -26.46 12.23 -3.84
C CYS A 21 -25.00 12.67 -3.60
N PRO A 22 -24.75 13.85 -3.03
CA PRO A 22 -23.41 14.27 -2.65
C PRO A 22 -22.86 13.36 -1.54
N ILE A 23 -21.54 13.18 -1.52
CA ILE A 23 -20.81 12.36 -0.53
C ILE A 23 -21.10 12.81 0.92
N SER A 24 -21.46 14.08 1.13
CA SER A 24 -21.91 14.59 2.43
C SER A 24 -23.15 13.86 2.97
N CYS A 25 -24.03 13.31 2.12
CA CYS A 25 -25.18 12.51 2.54
C CYS A 25 -24.76 11.22 3.25
N LEU A 26 -23.58 10.69 2.92
CA LEU A 26 -22.96 9.53 3.59
C LEU A 26 -22.30 9.92 4.93
N GLY A 27 -22.36 11.20 5.33
CA GLY A 27 -21.73 11.69 6.56
C GLY A 27 -20.22 11.88 6.45
N VAL A 28 -19.64 11.76 5.26
CA VAL A 28 -18.21 11.96 5.02
C VAL A 28 -17.90 13.44 5.02
N ARG A 29 -17.16 13.90 6.04
CA ARG A 29 -16.71 15.29 6.19
C ARG A 29 -15.20 15.42 6.08
N THR A 30 -14.50 14.30 6.22
CA THR A 30 -13.04 14.22 6.19
C THR A 30 -12.57 13.02 5.36
N VAL A 31 -11.29 13.04 4.98
CA VAL A 31 -10.63 11.88 4.37
C VAL A 31 -10.64 10.67 5.31
N GLY A 32 -10.60 10.89 6.64
CA GLY A 32 -10.71 9.83 7.64
C GLY A 32 -12.04 9.09 7.57
N ASP A 33 -13.14 9.81 7.35
CA ASP A 33 -14.48 9.20 7.25
C ASP A 33 -14.61 8.33 6.00
N LEU A 34 -14.03 8.77 4.88
CA LEU A 34 -13.99 7.99 3.64
C LEU A 34 -13.18 6.70 3.81
N LEU A 35 -12.01 6.78 4.47
CA LEU A 35 -11.21 5.61 4.79
C LEU A 35 -11.96 4.65 5.71
N GLY A 36 -12.66 5.15 6.72
CA GLY A 36 -13.52 4.36 7.60
C GLY A 36 -14.60 3.60 6.84
N LEU A 37 -15.32 4.26 5.93
CA LEU A 37 -16.34 3.62 5.09
C LEU A 37 -15.76 2.54 4.17
N LEU A 38 -14.60 2.77 3.57
CA LEU A 38 -13.95 1.78 2.70
C LEU A 38 -13.48 0.55 3.49
N VAL A 39 -12.96 0.75 4.70
CA VAL A 39 -12.57 -0.34 5.60
C VAL A 39 -13.79 -1.17 6.00
N GLU A 40 -14.88 -0.52 6.40
CA GLU A 40 -16.10 -1.21 6.82
C GLU A 40 -16.79 -1.93 5.65
N ALA A 41 -16.82 -1.32 4.47
CA ALA A 41 -17.28 -1.96 3.24
C ALA A 41 -16.41 -3.18 2.87
N GLY A 42 -15.09 -3.06 3.07
CA GLY A 42 -14.15 -4.17 2.87
C GLY A 42 -14.41 -5.36 3.80
N ARG A 43 -14.69 -5.10 5.09
CA ARG A 43 -15.05 -6.15 6.07
C ARG A 43 -16.38 -6.82 5.74
N THR A 44 -17.41 -6.03 5.45
CA THR A 44 -18.76 -6.54 5.15
C THR A 44 -18.83 -7.32 3.83
N SER A 45 -18.00 -6.94 2.84
CA SER A 45 -17.91 -7.63 1.55
C SER A 45 -17.07 -8.91 1.60
N GLY A 46 -16.44 -9.23 2.73
CA GLY A 46 -15.47 -10.33 2.83
C GLY A 46 -14.21 -10.10 1.98
N LEU A 47 -13.99 -8.89 1.49
CA LEU A 47 -12.76 -8.52 0.78
C LEU A 47 -11.54 -8.61 1.70
N ASP A 48 -11.74 -8.49 3.01
CA ASP A 48 -10.70 -8.77 4.01
C ASP A 48 -10.29 -10.26 3.99
N ALA A 49 -11.25 -11.18 3.82
CA ALA A 49 -10.97 -12.62 3.69
C ALA A 49 -10.35 -12.98 2.34
N VAL A 50 -10.73 -12.29 1.25
CA VAL A 50 -10.12 -12.48 -0.07
C VAL A 50 -8.72 -11.85 -0.12
N PHE A 51 -8.51 -10.69 0.52
CA PHE A 51 -7.19 -10.09 0.68
C PHE A 51 -6.30 -10.98 1.54
N LEU A 52 -6.79 -11.48 2.68
CA LEU A 52 -6.10 -12.46 3.51
C LEU A 52 -5.84 -13.77 2.76
N ALA A 53 -6.75 -14.25 1.90
CA ALA A 53 -6.55 -15.45 1.09
C ALA A 53 -5.55 -15.24 -0.07
N VAL A 54 -5.49 -14.04 -0.67
CA VAL A 54 -4.48 -13.68 -1.67
C VAL A 54 -3.11 -13.44 -1.01
N VAL A 55 -3.10 -12.88 0.19
CA VAL A 55 -1.92 -12.76 1.06
C VAL A 55 -1.45 -14.13 1.53
N ALA A 56 -2.36 -15.05 1.85
CA ALA A 56 -2.11 -16.43 2.23
C ALA A 56 -1.76 -17.33 1.03
N ALA A 57 -2.21 -17.03 -0.18
CA ALA A 57 -1.74 -17.72 -1.38
C ALA A 57 -0.34 -17.27 -1.81
N ALA A 58 0.08 -16.07 -1.36
CA ALA A 58 1.47 -15.63 -1.40
C ALA A 58 2.32 -16.25 -0.26
N ASP A 59 1.73 -17.10 0.58
CA ASP A 59 2.33 -17.68 1.79
C ASP A 59 3.29 -18.83 1.50
N ARG A 60 4.41 -18.45 0.91
CA ARG A 60 5.70 -18.86 1.47
C ARG A 60 6.27 -17.66 2.22
N ARG A 61 5.44 -16.94 2.99
CA ARG A 61 5.89 -15.74 3.68
C ARG A 61 6.64 -16.21 4.91
N HIS A 62 7.87 -15.74 5.01
CA HIS A 62 8.67 -15.86 6.20
C HIS A 62 7.88 -15.23 7.36
N GLU A 63 7.41 -16.05 8.32
CA GLU A 63 6.63 -15.58 9.46
C GLU A 63 7.50 -14.72 10.38
N HIS A 64 6.97 -13.56 10.78
CA HIS A 64 7.60 -12.67 11.75
C HIS A 64 6.91 -12.85 13.09
N ALA A 65 7.63 -13.32 14.11
CA ALA A 65 7.08 -13.54 15.46
C ALA A 65 6.42 -12.28 16.05
N ASP A 66 6.96 -11.10 15.71
CA ASP A 66 6.47 -9.81 16.22
C ASP A 66 5.79 -8.94 15.15
N GLY A 67 5.49 -9.51 13.97
CA GLY A 67 4.90 -8.77 12.85
C GLY A 67 5.82 -7.69 12.23
N ARG A 68 7.09 -7.61 12.66
CA ARG A 68 8.07 -6.63 12.18
C ARG A 68 9.04 -7.26 11.19
N VAL A 69 9.28 -6.54 10.09
CA VAL A 69 10.31 -6.91 9.11
C VAL A 69 11.68 -6.51 9.69
N GLU A 70 12.60 -7.46 9.75
CA GLU A 70 13.98 -7.23 10.18
C GLU A 70 14.96 -7.20 9.00
N LEU A 71 16.19 -6.75 9.23
CA LEU A 71 17.22 -6.69 8.20
C LEU A 71 17.58 -8.06 7.63
N ALA A 72 17.49 -9.12 8.44
CA ALA A 72 17.77 -10.49 8.02
C ALA A 72 16.66 -11.09 7.16
N CYS A 73 15.49 -10.48 7.14
CA CYS A 73 14.34 -11.02 6.45
C CYS A 73 14.54 -10.99 4.92
N PRO A 74 13.92 -11.93 4.19
CA PRO A 74 13.93 -11.89 2.73
C PRO A 74 13.35 -10.59 2.18
N VAL A 75 13.87 -10.10 1.05
CA VAL A 75 13.31 -8.90 0.37
C VAL A 75 11.82 -9.04 0.00
N ALA A 76 11.32 -10.27 -0.10
CA ALA A 76 9.90 -10.55 -0.33
C ALA A 76 8.99 -10.07 0.82
N CYS A 77 9.51 -9.93 2.05
CA CYS A 77 8.76 -9.45 3.20
C CYS A 77 8.38 -7.96 3.09
N LEU A 78 9.01 -7.19 2.19
CA LEU A 78 8.72 -5.77 1.99
C LEU A 78 7.48 -5.50 1.11
N GLY A 79 6.80 -6.53 0.60
CA GLY A 79 5.61 -6.35 -0.24
C GLY A 79 5.89 -5.68 -1.58
N LEU A 80 7.13 -5.79 -2.09
CA LEU A 80 7.53 -5.26 -3.39
C LEU A 80 6.79 -5.97 -4.53
N SER A 81 6.60 -5.26 -5.64
CA SER A 81 6.04 -5.80 -6.86
C SER A 81 6.87 -6.97 -7.39
N ALA A 82 6.19 -7.92 -8.03
CA ALA A 82 6.84 -9.07 -8.65
C ALA A 82 7.94 -8.64 -9.64
N GLN A 83 7.76 -7.50 -10.31
CA GLN A 83 8.74 -6.97 -11.26
C GLN A 83 10.03 -6.52 -10.54
N VAL A 84 9.93 -5.79 -9.43
CA VAL A 84 11.09 -5.40 -8.62
C VAL A 84 11.78 -6.62 -8.04
N LEU A 85 11.03 -7.58 -7.47
CA LEU A 85 11.58 -8.82 -6.92
C LEU A 85 12.30 -9.65 -7.99
N THR A 86 11.74 -9.73 -9.19
CA THR A 86 12.35 -10.42 -10.33
C THR A 86 13.64 -9.71 -10.76
N THR A 87 13.61 -8.38 -10.91
CA THR A 87 14.80 -7.60 -11.26
C THR A 87 15.92 -7.79 -10.22
N LEU A 88 15.63 -7.72 -8.93
CA LEU A 88 16.61 -7.93 -7.86
C LEU A 88 17.17 -9.37 -7.83
N ARG A 89 16.32 -10.36 -8.10
CA ARG A 89 16.72 -11.78 -8.12
C ARG A 89 17.60 -12.12 -9.32
N HIS A 90 17.33 -11.50 -10.46
CA HIS A 90 18.01 -11.77 -11.73
C HIS A 90 19.21 -10.85 -12.00
N ASP A 91 19.48 -9.86 -11.14
CA ASP A 91 20.71 -9.10 -11.21
C ASP A 91 21.92 -10.04 -10.96
N ARG A 92 22.64 -10.34 -12.04
CA ARG A 92 23.81 -11.22 -12.04
C ARG A 92 24.99 -10.60 -11.30
N ARG A 93 25.02 -9.27 -11.15
CA ARG A 93 26.11 -8.57 -10.45
C ARG A 93 25.92 -8.59 -8.94
N ARG A 94 24.68 -8.51 -8.47
CA ARG A 94 24.34 -8.46 -7.04
C ARG A 94 23.01 -9.16 -6.79
N ARG A 95 23.09 -10.40 -6.30
CA ARG A 95 21.91 -11.15 -5.85
C ARG A 95 21.47 -10.63 -4.49
N VAL A 96 20.59 -9.65 -4.48
CA VAL A 96 19.98 -9.14 -3.24
C VAL A 96 18.95 -10.15 -2.74
N LYS A 97 19.18 -10.69 -1.56
CA LYS A 97 18.35 -11.70 -0.89
C LYS A 97 17.64 -11.13 0.33
N THR A 98 18.29 -10.26 1.08
CA THR A 98 17.77 -9.74 2.36
C THR A 98 17.44 -8.26 2.32
N VAL A 99 16.58 -7.82 3.24
CA VAL A 99 16.23 -6.41 3.42
C VAL A 99 17.47 -5.56 3.74
N GLY A 100 18.39 -6.07 4.56
CA GLY A 100 19.64 -5.39 4.87
C GLY A 100 20.54 -5.17 3.66
N GLU A 101 20.65 -6.17 2.78
CA GLU A 101 21.38 -6.04 1.51
C GLU A 101 20.72 -4.99 0.58
N LEU A 102 19.39 -4.99 0.51
CA LEU A 102 18.64 -4.02 -0.29
C LEU A 102 18.83 -2.59 0.23
N LEU A 103 18.77 -2.42 1.56
CA LEU A 103 18.99 -1.13 2.22
C LEU A 103 20.43 -0.62 2.00
N GLY A 104 21.41 -1.51 2.09
CA GLY A 104 22.81 -1.19 1.75
C GLY A 104 22.96 -0.76 0.29
N LEU A 105 22.30 -1.47 -0.63
CA LEU A 105 22.32 -1.14 -2.06
C LEU A 105 21.65 0.20 -2.37
N LEU A 106 20.58 0.55 -1.64
CA LEU A 106 19.93 1.85 -1.73
C LEU A 106 20.85 2.97 -1.26
N ARG A 107 21.45 2.82 -0.08
CA ARG A 107 22.36 3.81 0.51
C ARG A 107 23.58 4.07 -0.37
N SER A 108 24.08 3.05 -1.06
CA SER A 108 25.23 3.19 -1.97
C SER A 108 24.86 3.75 -3.35
N GLY A 109 23.59 4.10 -3.61
CA GLY A 109 23.09 4.46 -4.95
C GLY A 109 23.23 3.34 -5.99
N GLY A 110 23.38 2.10 -5.53
CA GLY A 110 23.57 0.95 -6.40
C GLY A 110 22.27 0.52 -7.09
N LEU A 111 21.11 0.83 -6.49
CA LEU A 111 19.80 0.50 -7.05
C LEU A 111 19.55 1.15 -8.41
N GLY A 112 19.97 2.40 -8.62
CA GLY A 112 19.86 3.07 -9.92
C GLY A 112 20.80 2.50 -11.00
N LYS A 113 21.76 1.64 -10.61
CA LYS A 113 22.70 0.96 -11.52
C LYS A 113 22.24 -0.46 -11.87
N VAL A 114 21.17 -0.95 -11.24
CA VAL A 114 20.61 -2.27 -11.54
C VAL A 114 19.87 -2.19 -12.89
N PRO A 115 20.18 -3.07 -13.86
CA PRO A 115 19.49 -3.09 -15.14
C PRO A 115 17.98 -3.20 -14.95
N GLN A 116 17.21 -2.42 -15.73
CA GLN A 116 15.74 -2.38 -15.65
C GLN A 116 15.19 -1.81 -14.33
N MET A 117 16.03 -1.30 -13.42
CA MET A 117 15.59 -0.62 -12.22
C MET A 117 15.47 0.89 -12.49
N GLY A 118 14.35 1.28 -13.11
CA GLY A 118 14.06 2.70 -13.38
C GLY A 118 13.68 3.49 -12.11
N PRO A 119 13.63 4.82 -12.18
CA PRO A 119 13.38 5.71 -11.03
C PRO A 119 12.07 5.39 -10.30
N ARG A 120 11.02 5.00 -11.02
CA ARG A 120 9.74 4.56 -10.44
C ARG A 120 9.90 3.34 -9.52
N ARG A 121 10.71 2.36 -9.93
CA ARG A 121 10.96 1.13 -9.17
C ARG A 121 11.88 1.38 -7.97
N VAL A 122 12.83 2.29 -8.11
CA VAL A 122 13.62 2.76 -6.97
C VAL A 122 12.72 3.46 -5.95
N GLY A 123 11.77 4.29 -6.39
CA GLY A 123 10.77 4.92 -5.53
C GLY A 123 9.91 3.89 -4.78
N GLU A 124 9.47 2.83 -5.45
CA GLU A 124 8.75 1.73 -4.81
C GLU A 124 9.55 1.08 -3.68
N VAL A 125 10.83 0.77 -3.93
CA VAL A 125 11.73 0.21 -2.91
C VAL A 125 11.90 1.16 -1.72
N ARG A 126 12.02 2.47 -1.96
CA ARG A 126 12.09 3.47 -0.90
C ARG A 126 10.85 3.48 -0.03
N VAL A 127 9.67 3.55 -0.66
CA VAL A 127 8.38 3.58 0.04
C VAL A 127 8.20 2.32 0.88
N ALA A 128 8.52 1.15 0.33
CA ALA A 128 8.43 -0.12 1.05
C ALA A 128 9.36 -0.18 2.28
N LEU A 129 10.60 0.31 2.14
CA LEU A 129 11.54 0.38 3.26
C LEU A 129 11.10 1.36 4.35
N LEU A 130 10.58 2.53 3.96
CA LEU A 130 10.03 3.51 4.89
C LEU A 130 8.80 2.98 5.62
N ALA A 131 7.88 2.32 4.91
CA ALA A 131 6.69 1.70 5.50
C ALA A 131 7.06 0.58 6.49
N ALA A 132 8.16 -0.13 6.25
CA ALA A 132 8.71 -1.13 7.16
C ALA A 132 9.54 -0.52 8.31
N GLY A 133 9.65 0.81 8.40
CA GLY A 133 10.34 1.51 9.48
C GLY A 133 11.86 1.64 9.31
N PHE A 134 12.41 1.34 8.14
CA PHE A 134 13.84 1.49 7.88
C PHE A 134 14.19 2.92 7.46
N PRO A 135 15.31 3.47 7.94
CA PRO A 135 15.75 4.81 7.56
C PRO A 135 16.32 4.81 6.13
N VAL A 136 15.69 5.62 5.26
CA VAL A 136 16.04 5.78 3.84
C VAL A 136 16.56 7.20 3.58
N PRO A 137 17.66 7.39 2.81
CA PRO A 137 18.16 8.72 2.47
C PRO A 137 17.22 9.45 1.49
N ALA A 138 16.98 10.73 1.74
CA ALA A 138 16.11 11.58 0.90
C ALA A 138 16.71 11.88 -0.49
N ASP A 139 18.04 11.83 -0.64
CA ASP A 139 18.77 12.52 -1.71
C ASP A 139 19.48 11.62 -2.74
N LEU A 140 18.91 10.48 -3.15
CA LEU A 140 19.45 9.68 -4.29
C LEU A 140 18.59 9.69 -5.54
#